data_AF-A0A0S8JKU9-F1
#
_entry.id   AF-A0A0S8JKU9-F1
#
_cell.length_a   1.000
_cell.length_b   1.000
_cell.length_c   1.000
_cell.angle_alpha   90.00
_cell.angle_beta   90.00
_cell.angle_gamma   90.00
#
_symmetry.space_group_name_H-M   'P 1'
#
loop_
_entity.id
_entity.type
_entity.pdbx_description
1 polymer ?
#
loop_
_entity_poly.entity_id
_entity_poly.type
_entity_poly.pdbx_seq_one_letter_code
_entity_poly.pdbx_strand_id
1 'polypeptide(L)'
;MQYTKILRPYLVTMSLLLVSRALPATAELPSVALAQEPGKVLLKIGGDPVATYVYTDEKIPRPYFAHVRAPGGIQVTRNHPPIEGKDATDHATYHPGIWMAFGDIGGSDYWRNKAGVVHEGFEQEPTGGPGKGSFAVRNAYLSQGDAKKVNCREVCRYTLVVRPSGYLLIWDSTFTADAKEFYFGDQEEMGLGVRVATPITEKAGGTILNANGL
;
A
#
# COMPACT_ATOMS: atom_id res chain seq x y z
N MET A 1 -12.50 -77.35 59.36
CA MET A 1 -13.46 -77.78 58.32
C MET A 1 -14.20 -76.52 57.86
N GLN A 2 -14.07 -76.18 56.57
CA GLN A 2 -14.63 -75.02 55.83
C GLN A 2 -14.33 -73.60 56.34
N TYR A 3 -13.35 -72.96 55.69
CA TYR A 3 -13.14 -71.51 55.66
C TYR A 3 -13.88 -70.93 54.43
N THR A 4 -14.84 -70.03 54.63
CA THR A 4 -15.48 -69.28 53.55
C THR A 4 -14.91 -67.86 53.55
N LYS A 5 -13.97 -67.57 52.64
CA LYS A 5 -13.44 -66.21 52.40
C LYS A 5 -14.43 -65.41 51.56
N ILE A 6 -14.91 -64.30 52.11
CA ILE A 6 -15.73 -63.31 51.39
C ILE A 6 -14.78 -62.37 50.65
N LEU A 7 -14.78 -62.42 49.32
CA LEU A 7 -14.10 -61.46 48.45
C LEU A 7 -15.01 -60.25 48.21
N ARG A 8 -14.56 -59.05 48.61
CA ARG A 8 -15.17 -57.78 48.21
C ARG A 8 -14.58 -57.34 46.87
N PRO A 9 -15.40 -57.02 45.84
CA PRO A 9 -14.88 -56.45 44.60
C PRO A 9 -14.51 -54.99 44.83
N TYR A 10 -13.26 -54.63 44.51
CA TYR A 10 -12.84 -53.24 44.40
C TYR A 10 -13.19 -52.75 43.00
N LEU A 11 -14.15 -51.83 42.87
CA LEU A 11 -14.36 -51.09 41.63
C LEU A 11 -13.24 -50.05 41.50
N VAL A 12 -12.38 -50.20 40.50
CA VAL A 12 -11.41 -49.17 40.09
C VAL A 12 -12.08 -48.33 38.99
N THR A 13 -12.56 -47.14 39.34
CA THR A 13 -13.12 -46.19 38.38
C THR A 13 -11.95 -45.49 37.67
N MET A 14 -11.65 -45.91 36.44
CA MET A 14 -10.65 -45.25 35.59
C MET A 14 -11.31 -44.05 34.89
N SER A 15 -11.18 -42.87 35.49
CA SER A 15 -11.66 -41.61 34.90
C SER A 15 -10.79 -41.22 33.69
N LEU A 16 -11.31 -41.41 32.49
CA LEU A 16 -10.68 -40.96 31.25
C LEU A 16 -10.86 -39.44 31.12
N LEU A 17 -9.85 -38.66 31.54
CA LEU A 17 -9.79 -37.23 31.28
C LEU A 17 -9.53 -36.99 29.78
N LEU A 18 -10.60 -36.71 29.02
CA LEU A 18 -10.49 -36.14 27.68
C LEU A 18 -9.95 -34.72 27.80
N VAL A 19 -8.63 -34.57 27.63
CA VAL A 19 -8.02 -33.26 27.40
C VAL A 19 -8.34 -32.85 25.97
N SER A 20 -9.46 -32.16 25.77
CA SER A 20 -9.77 -31.49 24.52
C SER A 20 -8.74 -30.38 24.29
N ARG A 21 -7.72 -30.64 23.47
CA ARG A 21 -6.84 -29.59 22.94
C ARG A 21 -7.69 -28.67 22.08
N ALA A 22 -8.03 -27.50 22.61
CA ALA A 22 -8.54 -26.40 21.78
C ALA A 22 -7.48 -26.11 20.72
N LEU A 23 -7.82 -26.32 19.46
CA LEU A 23 -7.02 -25.81 18.36
C LEU A 23 -6.94 -24.29 18.54
N PRO A 24 -5.76 -23.66 18.45
CA PRO A 24 -5.67 -22.21 18.51
C PRO A 24 -6.61 -21.64 17.45
N ALA A 25 -7.51 -20.75 17.86
CA ALA A 25 -8.33 -20.02 16.92
C ALA A 25 -7.38 -19.38 15.91
N THR A 26 -7.58 -19.67 14.62
CA THR A 26 -6.84 -19.01 13.55
C THR A 26 -7.11 -17.52 13.73
N ALA A 27 -6.11 -16.74 14.13
CA ALA A 27 -6.29 -15.32 14.33
C ALA A 27 -6.80 -14.74 13.00
N GLU A 28 -8.01 -14.21 12.99
CA GLU A 28 -8.55 -13.57 11.80
C GLU A 28 -7.61 -12.42 11.40
N LEU A 29 -7.21 -12.40 10.13
CA LEU A 29 -6.36 -11.33 9.64
C LEU A 29 -7.11 -10.01 9.82
N PRO A 30 -6.43 -8.93 10.27
CA PRO A 30 -7.08 -7.65 10.44
C PRO A 30 -7.69 -7.22 9.11
N SER A 31 -8.92 -6.71 9.18
CA SER A 31 -9.67 -6.31 8.00
C SER A 31 -9.05 -5.07 7.35
N VAL A 32 -8.89 -5.10 6.04
CA VAL A 32 -8.53 -3.92 5.23
C VAL A 32 -9.82 -3.17 4.90
N ALA A 33 -9.87 -1.89 5.22
CA ALA A 33 -10.97 -1.00 4.89
C ALA A 33 -10.48 0.10 3.95
N LEU A 34 -11.20 0.28 2.85
CA LEU A 34 -10.94 1.32 1.84
C LEU A 34 -12.17 2.21 1.76
N ALA A 35 -12.04 3.47 2.21
CA ALA A 35 -13.15 4.42 2.21
C ALA A 35 -12.86 5.54 1.20
N GLN A 36 -13.81 5.78 0.30
CA GLN A 36 -13.73 6.89 -0.64
C GLN A 36 -14.13 8.20 0.05
N GLU A 37 -13.38 9.25 -0.24
CA GLU A 37 -13.72 10.64 0.01
C GLU A 37 -13.46 11.44 -1.28
N PRO A 38 -14.03 12.65 -1.44
CA PRO A 38 -13.72 13.47 -2.60
C PRO A 38 -12.20 13.63 -2.79
N GLY A 39 -11.69 13.16 -3.92
CA GLY A 39 -10.29 13.27 -4.32
C GLY A 39 -9.33 12.25 -3.70
N LYS A 40 -9.81 11.30 -2.88
CA LYS A 40 -8.93 10.35 -2.18
C LYS A 40 -9.61 9.05 -1.73
N VAL A 41 -8.79 8.04 -1.43
CA VAL A 41 -9.19 6.81 -0.73
C VAL A 41 -8.39 6.70 0.56
N LEU A 42 -9.08 6.56 1.69
CA LEU A 42 -8.48 6.30 2.98
C LEU A 42 -8.28 4.80 3.18
N LEU A 43 -7.06 4.39 3.50
CA LEU A 43 -6.69 3.00 3.73
C LEU A 43 -6.53 2.77 5.24
N LYS A 44 -7.31 1.85 5.80
CA LYS A 44 -7.21 1.41 7.19
C LYS A 44 -7.03 -0.10 7.27
N ILE A 45 -6.32 -0.57 8.30
CA ILE A 45 -6.18 -2.01 8.60
C ILE A 45 -6.46 -2.21 10.08
N GLY A 46 -7.42 -3.08 10.42
CA GLY A 46 -7.83 -3.29 11.82
C GLY A 46 -8.39 -2.03 12.50
N GLY A 47 -8.82 -1.03 11.72
CA GLY A 47 -9.27 0.28 12.21
C GLY A 47 -8.19 1.37 12.19
N ASP A 48 -6.91 1.00 12.12
CA ASP A 48 -5.80 1.96 12.15
C ASP A 48 -5.51 2.54 10.76
N PRO A 49 -5.24 3.86 10.64
CA PRO A 49 -4.81 4.47 9.38
C PRO A 49 -3.49 3.89 8.88
N VAL A 50 -3.45 3.50 7.61
CA VAL A 50 -2.26 2.98 6.94
C VAL A 50 -1.74 3.90 5.85
N ALA A 51 -2.62 4.47 5.03
CA ALA A 51 -2.22 5.43 3.99
C ALA A 51 -3.44 6.21 3.48
N THR A 52 -3.18 7.28 2.74
CA THR A 52 -4.20 7.97 1.94
C THR A 52 -3.75 7.97 0.49
N TYR A 53 -4.52 7.33 -0.39
CA TYR A 53 -4.34 7.47 -1.84
C TYR A 53 -5.04 8.76 -2.29
N VAL A 54 -4.29 9.74 -2.75
CA VAL A 54 -4.81 11.02 -3.26
C VAL A 54 -4.77 10.97 -4.78
N TYR A 55 -5.88 11.31 -5.43
CA TYR A 55 -6.00 11.38 -6.89
C TYR A 55 -6.49 12.75 -7.38
N THR A 56 -6.72 13.69 -6.46
CA THR A 56 -7.00 15.09 -6.77
C THR A 56 -6.28 15.98 -5.75
N ASP A 57 -5.36 16.80 -6.23
CA ASP A 57 -4.58 17.77 -5.45
C ASP A 57 -4.30 19.02 -6.30
N GLU A 58 -4.37 20.20 -5.70
CA GLU A 58 -4.19 21.48 -6.42
C GLU A 58 -2.75 21.74 -6.87
N LYS A 59 -1.76 21.18 -6.16
CA LYS A 59 -0.33 21.43 -6.37
C LYS A 59 0.37 20.24 -7.04
N ILE A 60 -0.18 19.05 -6.89
CA ILE A 60 0.38 17.80 -7.40
C ILE A 60 -0.59 17.19 -8.42
N PRO A 61 -0.39 17.44 -9.72
CA PRO A 61 -1.32 17.02 -10.77
C PRO A 61 -1.15 15.54 -11.14
N ARG A 62 -1.02 14.65 -10.14
CA ARG A 62 -0.92 13.20 -10.35
C ARG A 62 -1.27 12.43 -9.07
N PRO A 63 -1.69 11.15 -9.18
CA PRO A 63 -2.01 10.36 -7.99
C PRO A 63 -0.78 9.92 -7.17
N TYR A 64 -0.96 9.74 -5.86
CA TYR A 64 0.08 9.28 -4.93
C TYR A 64 -0.52 8.71 -3.64
N PHE A 65 0.30 8.01 -2.85
CA PHE A 65 0.01 7.68 -1.46
C PHE A 65 0.77 8.60 -0.51
N ALA A 66 0.06 9.21 0.44
CA ALA A 66 0.64 9.98 1.53
C ALA A 66 0.43 9.30 2.88
N HIS A 67 1.23 9.73 3.86
CA HIS A 67 1.13 9.31 5.27
C HIS A 67 1.19 7.79 5.47
N VAL A 68 2.04 7.11 4.72
CA VAL A 68 2.13 5.65 4.74
C VAL A 68 2.74 5.20 6.07
N ARG A 69 2.08 4.26 6.73
CA ARG A 69 2.45 3.71 8.04
C ARG A 69 2.69 2.21 7.97
N ALA A 70 3.72 1.77 8.67
CA ALA A 70 3.99 0.37 8.96
C ALA A 70 3.06 -0.17 10.07
N PRO A 71 3.00 -1.50 10.30
CA PRO A 71 2.35 -2.05 11.49
C PRO A 71 2.83 -1.36 12.77
N GLY A 72 1.91 -1.13 13.71
CA GLY A 72 2.16 -0.32 14.91
C GLY A 72 2.04 1.19 14.69
N GLY A 73 1.63 1.64 13.50
CA GLY A 73 1.27 3.03 13.22
C GLY A 73 2.44 3.97 12.96
N ILE A 74 3.66 3.45 12.84
CA ILE A 74 4.87 4.23 12.57
C ILE A 74 4.84 4.73 11.12
N GLN A 75 4.88 6.05 10.91
CA GLN A 75 4.91 6.63 9.57
C GLN A 75 6.29 6.40 8.93
N VAL A 76 6.30 5.81 7.74
CA VAL A 76 7.52 5.46 6.99
C VAL A 76 7.77 6.38 5.80
N THR A 77 6.80 7.20 5.40
CA THR A 77 7.00 8.30 4.45
C THR A 77 7.20 9.64 5.16
N ARG A 78 7.90 10.58 4.52
CA ARG A 78 8.00 11.97 4.98
C ARG A 78 6.60 12.55 5.17
N ASN A 79 6.47 13.54 6.06
CA ASN A 79 5.23 14.29 6.15
C ASN A 79 4.92 14.97 4.82
N HIS A 80 3.64 15.02 4.50
CA HIS A 80 3.11 15.72 3.33
C HIS A 80 1.93 16.60 3.75
N PRO A 81 2.05 17.93 3.73
CA PRO A 81 3.26 18.69 3.38
C PRO A 81 4.42 18.46 4.39
N PRO A 82 5.67 18.73 3.99
CA PRO A 82 6.81 18.67 4.90
C PRO A 82 6.67 19.67 6.06
N ILE A 83 7.13 19.29 7.25
CA ILE A 83 7.11 20.16 8.43
C ILE A 83 8.47 20.85 8.58
N GLU A 84 8.50 22.18 8.50
CA GLU A 84 9.72 22.97 8.69
C GLU A 84 10.38 22.68 10.05
N GLY A 85 11.71 22.56 10.04
CA GLY A 85 12.50 22.20 11.23
C GLY A 85 12.46 20.71 11.61
N LYS A 86 11.63 19.89 10.96
CA LYS A 86 11.59 18.42 11.14
C LYS A 86 11.93 17.66 9.87
N ASP A 87 11.46 18.16 8.74
CA ASP A 87 11.65 17.56 7.43
C ASP A 87 12.43 18.51 6.52
N ALA A 88 13.16 17.95 5.56
CA ALA A 88 13.63 18.74 4.43
C ALA A 88 12.42 19.28 3.66
N THR A 89 12.39 20.57 3.38
CA THR A 89 11.29 21.27 2.69
C THR A 89 11.44 21.28 1.17
N ASP A 90 12.51 20.64 0.67
CA ASP A 90 12.77 20.46 -0.76
C ASP A 90 11.68 19.61 -1.42
N HIS A 91 11.38 19.98 -2.67
CA HIS A 91 10.54 19.18 -3.57
C HIS A 91 9.14 18.88 -2.99
N ALA A 92 8.61 19.80 -2.16
CA ALA A 92 7.35 19.62 -1.44
C ALA A 92 6.14 19.36 -2.36
N THR A 93 6.18 19.87 -3.60
CA THR A 93 5.08 19.75 -4.56
C THR A 93 5.23 18.57 -5.52
N TYR A 94 6.28 17.75 -5.41
CA TYR A 94 6.44 16.59 -6.29
C TYR A 94 7.06 15.36 -5.63
N HIS A 95 7.40 15.36 -4.34
CA HIS A 95 7.75 14.14 -3.59
C HIS A 95 6.80 13.93 -2.38
N PRO A 96 5.55 13.47 -2.60
CA PRO A 96 4.48 13.47 -1.59
C PRO A 96 4.39 12.23 -0.69
N GLY A 97 5.19 11.18 -0.94
CA GLY A 97 5.09 9.91 -0.23
C GLY A 97 5.50 8.75 -1.12
N ILE A 98 4.56 7.91 -1.56
CA ILE A 98 4.80 6.89 -2.59
C ILE A 98 4.05 7.29 -3.86
N TRP A 99 4.72 7.35 -4.99
CA TRP A 99 4.11 7.71 -6.27
C TRP A 99 4.76 6.95 -7.43
N MET A 100 4.10 6.95 -8.58
CA MET A 100 4.71 6.57 -9.84
C MET A 100 4.67 7.77 -10.78
N ALA A 101 5.79 8.08 -11.40
CA ALA A 101 5.88 9.15 -12.39
C ALA A 101 7.03 8.88 -13.36
N PHE A 102 6.98 9.52 -14.52
CA PHE A 102 7.96 9.36 -15.57
C PHE A 102 8.42 10.73 -16.07
N GLY A 103 9.72 10.91 -16.23
CA GLY A 103 10.33 12.14 -16.74
C GLY A 103 10.13 12.33 -18.24
N ASP A 104 9.82 11.26 -18.97
CA ASP A 104 9.47 11.31 -20.38
C ASP A 104 8.50 10.17 -20.76
N ILE A 105 7.23 10.53 -20.99
CA ILE A 105 6.32 9.72 -21.82
C ILE A 105 5.91 10.59 -23.01
N GLY A 106 6.31 10.18 -24.22
CA GLY A 106 5.96 10.89 -25.45
C GLY A 106 6.39 12.36 -25.49
N GLY A 107 7.51 12.71 -24.86
CA GLY A 107 8.08 14.05 -24.75
C GLY A 107 7.54 14.90 -23.59
N SER A 108 6.79 14.29 -22.65
CA SER A 108 6.15 15.00 -21.53
C SER A 108 6.70 14.53 -20.18
N ASP A 109 6.98 15.48 -19.28
CA ASP A 109 7.58 15.22 -17.96
C ASP A 109 6.54 15.31 -16.83
N TYR A 110 6.19 14.15 -16.27
CA TYR A 110 5.23 14.01 -15.17
C TYR A 110 5.93 13.95 -13.81
N TRP A 111 7.22 13.61 -13.77
CA TRP A 111 7.99 13.55 -12.53
C TRP A 111 8.11 14.95 -11.89
N ARG A 112 8.45 15.94 -12.71
CA ARG A 112 8.63 17.34 -12.30
C ARG A 112 7.35 18.18 -12.47
N ASN A 113 6.20 17.53 -12.65
CA ASN A 113 4.88 18.17 -12.85
C ASN A 113 4.81 19.15 -14.02
N LYS A 114 5.57 18.93 -15.11
CA LYS A 114 5.41 19.76 -16.33
C LYS A 114 4.18 19.34 -17.15
N ALA A 115 3.73 18.11 -16.96
CA ALA A 115 2.48 17.57 -17.47
C ALA A 115 1.66 16.92 -16.34
N GLY A 116 0.36 16.77 -16.56
CA GLY A 116 -0.57 16.23 -15.56
C GLY A 116 -1.00 14.79 -15.85
N VAL A 117 -1.22 14.02 -14.79
CA VAL A 117 -1.86 12.70 -14.80
C VAL A 117 -3.21 12.84 -14.11
N VAL A 118 -4.29 12.82 -14.89
CA VAL A 118 -5.65 13.05 -14.38
C VAL A 118 -6.32 11.72 -14.11
N HIS A 119 -6.88 11.58 -12.90
CA HIS A 119 -7.77 10.47 -12.58
C HIS A 119 -9.09 10.62 -13.35
N GLU A 120 -9.38 9.69 -14.26
CA GLU A 120 -10.62 9.67 -15.04
C GLU A 120 -11.74 8.90 -14.32
N GLY A 121 -11.40 7.96 -13.43
CA GLY A 121 -12.38 7.23 -12.62
C GLY A 121 -11.86 5.90 -12.07
N PHE A 122 -12.73 5.18 -11.37
CA PHE A 122 -12.48 3.83 -10.87
C PHE A 122 -12.91 2.78 -11.90
N GLU A 123 -11.98 1.90 -12.29
CA GLU A 123 -12.28 0.65 -13.03
C GLU A 123 -12.77 -0.44 -12.08
N GLN A 124 -12.36 -0.36 -10.82
CA GLN A 124 -12.87 -1.17 -9.72
C GLN A 124 -12.98 -0.30 -8.49
N GLU A 125 -14.19 -0.20 -7.95
CA GLU A 125 -14.46 0.48 -6.69
C GLU A 125 -13.59 -0.09 -5.54
N PRO A 126 -13.16 0.75 -4.59
CA PRO A 126 -12.43 0.28 -3.42
C PRO A 126 -13.22 -0.75 -2.61
N THR A 127 -12.61 -1.93 -2.48
CA THR A 127 -13.17 -3.07 -1.76
C THR A 127 -12.15 -3.63 -0.78
N GLY A 128 -12.63 -4.01 0.40
CA GLY A 128 -11.81 -4.49 1.50
C GLY A 128 -12.39 -5.73 2.17
N GLY A 129 -11.60 -6.36 3.04
CA GLY A 129 -11.98 -7.56 3.77
C GLY A 129 -10.82 -8.12 4.59
N PRO A 130 -10.97 -9.31 5.18
CA PRO A 130 -9.94 -9.95 6.00
C PRO A 130 -8.62 -10.06 5.25
N GLY A 131 -7.59 -9.36 5.73
CA GLY A 131 -6.22 -9.45 5.24
C GLY A 131 -5.93 -8.88 3.84
N LYS A 132 -6.94 -8.40 3.09
CA LYS A 132 -6.74 -7.88 1.73
C LYS A 132 -7.77 -6.83 1.34
N GLY A 133 -7.33 -5.82 0.59
CA GLY A 133 -8.20 -4.88 -0.13
C GLY A 133 -7.62 -4.49 -1.48
N SER A 134 -8.46 -4.01 -2.39
CA SER A 134 -8.04 -3.58 -3.72
C SER A 134 -8.97 -2.53 -4.33
N PHE A 135 -8.42 -1.76 -5.26
CA PHE A 135 -9.15 -0.88 -6.17
C PHE A 135 -8.37 -0.75 -7.47
N ALA A 136 -9.03 -0.29 -8.53
CA ALA A 136 -8.38 0.01 -9.80
C ALA A 136 -8.87 1.34 -10.35
N VAL A 137 -7.96 2.10 -10.95
CA VAL A 137 -8.21 3.43 -11.49
C VAL A 137 -7.81 3.50 -12.95
N ARG A 138 -8.47 4.40 -13.69
CA ARG A 138 -8.01 4.88 -15.00
C ARG A 138 -7.43 6.27 -14.85
N ASN A 139 -6.24 6.47 -15.40
CA ASN A 139 -5.56 7.77 -15.43
C ASN A 139 -5.25 8.17 -16.87
N ALA A 140 -5.42 9.45 -17.21
CA ALA A 140 -4.99 10.03 -18.47
C ALA A 140 -3.70 10.84 -18.29
N TYR A 141 -2.68 10.53 -19.10
CA TYR A 141 -1.41 11.24 -19.13
C TYR A 141 -1.50 12.35 -20.17
N LEU A 142 -1.68 13.59 -19.72
CA LEU A 142 -1.87 14.75 -20.59
C LEU A 142 -0.56 15.17 -21.25
N SER A 143 -0.61 15.69 -22.47
CA SER A 143 0.60 16.18 -23.16
C SER A 143 1.08 17.51 -22.57
N GLN A 144 2.40 17.64 -22.38
CA GLN A 144 3.02 18.90 -21.97
C GLN A 144 2.75 19.99 -23.01
N GLY A 145 2.30 21.17 -22.55
CA GLY A 145 1.98 22.32 -23.42
C GLY A 145 0.59 22.27 -24.08
N ASP A 146 -0.13 21.16 -24.00
CA ASP A 146 -1.52 21.05 -24.47
C ASP A 146 -2.30 20.01 -23.66
N ALA A 147 -2.93 20.46 -22.57
CA ALA A 147 -3.69 19.62 -21.64
C ALA A 147 -4.95 18.97 -22.26
N LYS A 148 -5.31 19.31 -23.51
CA LYS A 148 -6.42 18.66 -24.23
C LYS A 148 -5.96 17.39 -24.95
N LYS A 149 -4.65 17.19 -25.11
CA LYS A 149 -4.08 15.99 -25.71
C LYS A 149 -3.67 15.00 -24.63
N VAL A 150 -3.85 13.71 -24.93
CA VAL A 150 -3.49 12.60 -24.06
C VAL A 150 -2.41 11.80 -24.78
N ASN A 151 -1.28 11.57 -24.12
CA ASN A 151 -0.18 10.74 -24.64
C ASN A 151 -0.53 9.26 -24.51
N CYS A 152 -1.06 8.87 -23.35
CA CYS A 152 -1.52 7.51 -23.08
C CYS A 152 -2.53 7.49 -21.92
N ARG A 153 -3.21 6.35 -21.76
CA ARG A 153 -3.98 6.03 -20.57
C ARG A 153 -3.34 4.89 -19.79
N GLU A 154 -3.46 4.96 -18.47
CA GLU A 154 -3.03 3.92 -17.55
C GLU A 154 -4.25 3.32 -16.88
N VAL A 155 -4.37 1.99 -16.87
CA VAL A 155 -5.19 1.29 -15.89
C VAL A 155 -4.27 0.75 -14.82
N CYS A 156 -4.48 1.21 -13.59
CA CYS A 156 -3.65 0.87 -12.44
C CYS A 156 -4.47 0.18 -11.35
N ARG A 157 -4.06 -1.02 -10.96
CA ARG A 157 -4.63 -1.78 -9.85
C ARG A 157 -3.71 -1.73 -8.64
N TYR A 158 -4.29 -1.33 -7.51
CA TYR A 158 -3.64 -1.38 -6.21
C TYR A 158 -4.22 -2.53 -5.40
N THR A 159 -3.35 -3.34 -4.82
CA THR A 159 -3.74 -4.38 -3.86
C THR A 159 -2.93 -4.23 -2.58
N LEU A 160 -3.62 -4.10 -1.46
CA LEU A 160 -3.02 -4.09 -0.13
C LEU A 160 -3.23 -5.46 0.52
N VAL A 161 -2.15 -6.09 0.96
CA VAL A 161 -2.18 -7.41 1.60
C VAL A 161 -1.50 -7.34 2.97
N VAL A 162 -2.19 -7.83 4.00
CA VAL A 162 -1.62 -7.97 5.34
C VAL A 162 -0.68 -9.18 5.36
N ARG A 163 0.54 -9.00 5.86
CA ARG A 163 1.53 -10.05 6.05
C ARG A 163 1.98 -10.09 7.52
N PRO A 164 2.51 -11.22 8.01
CA PRO A 164 2.94 -11.34 9.41
C PRO A 164 3.92 -10.26 9.88
N SER A 165 4.75 -9.73 8.97
CA SER A 165 5.82 -8.77 9.29
C SER A 165 5.65 -7.41 8.62
N GLY A 166 4.49 -7.12 8.02
CA GLY A 166 4.33 -5.90 7.24
C GLY A 166 3.06 -5.85 6.40
N TYR A 167 2.99 -4.82 5.58
CA TYR A 167 1.98 -4.68 4.54
C TYR A 167 2.64 -4.77 3.18
N LEU A 168 2.01 -5.48 2.26
CA LEU A 168 2.42 -5.55 0.88
C LEU A 168 1.48 -4.69 0.04
N LEU A 169 2.01 -3.63 -0.57
CA LEU A 169 1.33 -2.86 -1.60
C LEU A 169 1.79 -3.39 -2.97
N ILE A 170 0.86 -3.97 -3.72
CA ILE A 170 1.06 -4.39 -5.09
C ILE A 170 0.52 -3.30 -6.00
N TRP A 171 1.34 -2.87 -6.94
CA TRP A 171 1.04 -1.85 -7.94
C TRP A 171 1.18 -2.50 -9.31
N ASP A 172 0.07 -2.65 -10.03
CA ASP A 172 0.02 -3.25 -11.37
C ASP A 172 -0.57 -2.24 -12.35
N SER A 173 0.25 -1.78 -13.30
CA SER A 173 -0.11 -0.71 -14.24
C SER A 173 0.07 -1.15 -15.68
N THR A 174 -0.99 -0.95 -16.47
CA THR A 174 -0.99 -1.16 -17.93
C THR A 174 -1.18 0.17 -18.64
N PHE A 175 -0.26 0.51 -19.53
CA PHE A 175 -0.29 1.74 -20.32
C PHE A 175 -0.73 1.43 -21.75
N THR A 176 -1.70 2.20 -22.25
CA THR A 176 -2.28 2.01 -23.58
C THR A 176 -2.28 3.33 -24.34
N ALA A 177 -1.88 3.27 -25.61
CA ALA A 177 -1.99 4.38 -26.54
C ALA A 177 -3.46 4.58 -26.94
N ASP A 178 -3.91 5.83 -27.08
CA ASP A 178 -5.26 6.07 -27.63
C ASP A 178 -5.29 5.89 -29.15
N ALA A 179 -4.57 6.76 -29.86
CA ALA A 179 -4.55 6.77 -31.34
C ALA A 179 -3.14 6.93 -31.92
N LYS A 180 -2.22 7.56 -31.19
CA LYS A 180 -0.83 7.74 -31.59
C LYS A 180 0.06 6.91 -30.70
N GLU A 181 1.07 6.27 -31.29
CA GLU A 181 2.12 5.59 -30.53
C GLU A 181 2.80 6.55 -29.55
N PHE A 182 3.19 6.01 -28.40
CA PHE A 182 3.99 6.70 -27.39
C PHE A 182 5.20 5.84 -27.02
N TYR A 183 6.14 6.42 -26.28
CA TYR A 183 7.32 5.73 -25.79
C TYR A 183 7.62 6.21 -24.36
N PHE A 184 8.36 5.40 -23.62
CA PHE A 184 9.03 5.80 -22.38
C PHE A 184 10.44 6.26 -22.76
N GLY A 185 10.75 7.53 -22.50
CA GLY A 185 12.06 8.10 -22.83
C GLY A 185 13.14 7.73 -21.82
N ASP A 186 14.40 7.86 -22.22
CA ASP A 186 15.56 7.65 -21.36
C ASP A 186 15.78 8.88 -20.46
N GLN A 187 15.45 8.74 -19.17
CA GLN A 187 15.58 9.76 -18.14
C GLN A 187 15.88 9.09 -16.79
N GLU A 188 16.74 9.70 -15.96
CA GLU A 188 17.01 9.16 -14.61
C GLU A 188 15.75 9.12 -13.74
N GLU A 189 14.85 10.08 -13.94
CA GLU A 189 13.62 10.22 -13.18
C GLU A 189 12.46 9.43 -13.77
N MET A 190 12.34 8.16 -13.38
CA MET A 190 11.26 7.30 -13.84
C MET A 190 10.84 6.24 -12.83
N GLY A 191 9.58 5.80 -12.93
CA GLY A 191 9.04 4.68 -12.17
C GLY A 191 8.60 5.03 -10.76
N LEU A 192 8.86 4.11 -9.83
CA LEU A 192 8.41 4.17 -8.43
C LEU A 192 9.28 5.13 -7.62
N GLY A 193 8.66 6.18 -7.09
CA GLY A 193 9.26 7.07 -6.11
C GLY A 193 8.75 6.79 -4.69
N VAL A 194 9.67 6.77 -3.72
CA VAL A 194 9.35 6.69 -2.28
C VAL A 194 10.12 7.77 -1.52
N ARG A 195 9.39 8.75 -0.99
CA ARG A 195 9.93 9.77 -0.09
C ARG A 195 9.81 9.29 1.35
N VAL A 196 10.87 8.66 1.83
CA VAL A 196 10.94 8.06 3.17
C VAL A 196 10.91 9.13 4.28
N ALA A 197 10.50 8.73 5.48
CA ALA A 197 10.50 9.59 6.66
C ALA A 197 11.93 10.01 7.03
N THR A 198 12.09 11.25 7.52
CA THR A 198 13.41 11.86 7.82
C THR A 198 14.36 10.94 8.61
N PRO A 199 13.93 10.24 9.68
CA PRO A 199 14.82 9.36 10.46
C PRO A 199 15.37 8.14 9.73
N ILE A 200 14.80 7.76 8.59
CA ILE A 200 15.23 6.60 7.79
C ILE A 200 15.76 7.02 6.41
N THR A 201 16.11 8.30 6.25
CA THR A 201 16.85 8.79 5.08
C THR A 201 18.32 8.34 5.16
N GLU A 202 19.00 8.27 4.01
CA GLU A 202 20.44 7.97 3.95
C GLU A 202 21.27 8.91 4.84
N LYS A 203 20.96 10.22 4.81
CA LYS A 203 21.61 11.23 5.66
C LYS A 203 21.41 11.00 7.16
N ALA A 204 20.37 10.27 7.54
CA ALA A 204 20.08 9.87 8.92
C ALA A 204 20.56 8.44 9.24
N GLY A 205 21.29 7.80 8.33
CA GLY A 205 21.81 6.43 8.48
C GLY A 205 20.87 5.33 7.98
N GLY A 206 19.78 5.66 7.27
CA GLY A 206 18.91 4.70 6.63
C GLY A 206 19.60 3.99 5.46
N THR A 207 19.29 2.71 5.27
CA THR A 207 19.86 1.88 4.20
C THR A 207 18.77 1.24 3.36
N ILE A 208 19.08 1.00 2.09
CA ILE A 208 18.28 0.16 1.20
C ILE A 208 19.14 -1.04 0.87
N LEU A 209 18.59 -2.23 1.08
CA LEU A 209 19.27 -3.48 0.80
C LEU A 209 18.59 -4.18 -0.37
N ASN A 210 19.37 -4.79 -1.25
CA ASN A 210 18.88 -5.69 -2.28
C ASN A 210 18.54 -7.07 -1.70
N ALA A 211 18.16 -8.03 -2.57
CA ALA A 211 17.78 -9.39 -2.16
C ALA A 211 18.90 -10.16 -1.43
N ASN A 212 20.15 -9.74 -1.55
CA ASN A 212 21.30 -10.32 -0.86
C ASN A 212 21.62 -9.62 0.48
N GLY A 213 20.83 -8.62 0.88
CA GLY A 213 21.10 -7.82 2.07
C GLY A 213 22.24 -6.81 1.91
N LEU A 214 22.56 -6.42 0.67
CA LEU A 214 23.58 -5.43 0.32
C LEU A 214 22.98 -4.08 -0.04
#